data_AF-A0A1F9Z9U1-F1
#
_entry.id   AF-A0A1F9Z9U1-F1
#
_cell.length_a   1.000
_cell.length_b   1.000
_cell.length_c   1.000
_cell.angle_alpha   90.00
_cell.angle_beta   90.00
_cell.angle_gamma   90.00
#
_symmetry.space_group_name_H-M   'P 1'
#
loop_
_entity.id
_entity.type
_entity.pdbx_description
1 polymer ?
#
loop_
_entity_poly.entity_id
_entity_poly.type
_entity_poly.pdbx_seq_one_letter_code
_entity_poly.pdbx_strand_id
1 'polypeptide(L)'
;MMIRVQQVTSVADFLETVKRRHGGAEEFRDYVRNHPRDVAAKLDLEDFEFYLAHPELQHEKMERAVSLIPVTNEALSIFTKQRLAMLETLKDRRFDSIRKLADYLGRDVHNVYEDLKLFRKLGIVEFERGPRNSRIPRLVGDSISVIPGGTTYRLLEA
;
A
#
# COMPACT_ATOMS: atom_id res chain seq x y z
N MET A 1 -2.86 -18.56 1.23
CA MET A 1 -2.97 -17.46 2.22
C MET A 1 -2.36 -16.23 1.61
N MET A 2 -2.85 -15.05 1.97
CA MET A 2 -2.31 -13.77 1.49
C MET A 2 -1.95 -12.90 2.69
N ILE A 3 -0.92 -12.06 2.56
CA ILE A 3 -0.72 -10.89 3.41
C ILE A 3 -1.45 -9.74 2.73
N ARG A 4 -2.39 -9.15 3.44
CA ARG A 4 -3.15 -7.96 3.02
C ARG A 4 -2.60 -6.75 3.74
N VAL A 5 -2.24 -5.72 2.98
CA VAL A 5 -1.97 -4.37 3.50
C VAL A 5 -3.22 -3.54 3.25
N GLN A 6 -3.80 -2.97 4.30
CA GLN A 6 -5.04 -2.21 4.21
C GLN A 6 -4.83 -0.75 4.55
N GLN A 7 -5.64 0.11 3.94
CA GLN A 7 -5.72 1.53 4.25
C GLN A 7 -7.17 1.91 4.55
N VAL A 8 -7.38 2.67 5.61
CA VAL A 8 -8.62 3.34 5.94
C VAL A 8 -8.56 4.76 5.38
N THR A 9 -9.48 5.11 4.49
CA THR A 9 -9.52 6.43 3.85
C THR A 9 -10.96 6.92 3.72
N SER A 10 -11.16 8.22 3.41
CA SER A 10 -12.49 8.65 2.96
C SER A 10 -12.70 8.25 1.50
N VAL A 11 -13.96 8.07 1.10
CA VAL A 11 -14.32 7.85 -0.30
C VAL A 11 -13.83 9.00 -1.20
N ALA A 12 -13.97 10.25 -0.76
CA ALA A 12 -13.46 11.41 -1.49
C ALA A 12 -11.95 11.33 -1.76
N ASP A 13 -11.15 11.05 -0.72
CA ASP A 13 -9.69 10.93 -0.84
C ASP A 13 -9.29 9.75 -1.73
N PHE A 14 -10.05 8.64 -1.67
CA PHE A 14 -9.86 7.49 -2.54
C PHE A 14 -10.10 7.86 -4.00
N LEU A 15 -11.24 8.48 -4.31
CA LEU A 15 -11.58 8.92 -5.66
C LEU A 15 -10.55 9.89 -6.22
N GLU A 16 -10.08 10.86 -5.43
CA GLU A 16 -9.02 11.79 -5.84
C GLU A 16 -7.72 11.05 -6.13
N THR A 17 -7.32 10.12 -5.25
CA THR A 17 -6.09 9.36 -5.39
C THR A 17 -6.10 8.49 -6.65
N VAL A 18 -7.20 7.80 -6.93
CA VAL A 18 -7.36 6.98 -8.14
C VAL A 18 -7.36 7.88 -9.37
N LYS A 19 -8.10 8.99 -9.38
CA LYS A 19 -8.12 9.94 -10.50
C LYS A 19 -6.73 10.48 -10.84
N ARG A 20 -5.95 10.83 -9.82
CA ARG A 20 -4.58 11.32 -9.99
C ARG A 20 -3.64 10.24 -10.56
N ARG A 21 -3.84 8.98 -10.19
CA ARG A 21 -2.94 7.87 -10.57
C ARG A 21 -3.30 7.26 -11.91
N HIS A 22 -4.59 7.14 -12.22
CA HIS A 22 -5.10 6.35 -13.35
C HIS A 22 -5.96 7.16 -14.32
N GLY A 23 -6.35 8.39 -14.00
CA GLY A 23 -7.26 9.19 -14.82
C GLY A 23 -8.73 8.89 -14.55
N GLY A 24 -9.58 8.99 -15.56
CA GLY A 24 -10.99 8.64 -15.46
C GLY A 24 -11.23 7.13 -15.40
N ALA A 25 -12.51 6.74 -15.36
CA ALA A 25 -12.90 5.33 -15.26
C ALA A 25 -12.48 4.53 -16.51
N GLU A 26 -12.48 5.15 -17.69
CA GLU A 26 -12.06 4.48 -18.93
C GLU A 26 -10.56 4.19 -18.93
N GLU A 27 -9.74 5.18 -18.57
CA GLU A 27 -8.30 5.04 -18.46
C GLU A 27 -7.91 4.02 -17.39
N PHE A 28 -8.66 3.98 -16.28
CA PHE A 28 -8.42 2.99 -15.24
C PHE A 28 -8.81 1.57 -15.68
N ARG A 29 -9.94 1.40 -16.39
CA ARG A 29 -10.32 0.13 -17.04
C ARG A 29 -9.24 -0.36 -17.99
N ASP A 30 -8.69 0.54 -18.80
CA ASP A 30 -7.61 0.25 -19.73
C ASP A 30 -6.33 -0.19 -19.01
N TYR A 31 -5.98 0.50 -17.92
CA TYR A 31 -4.86 0.10 -17.07
C TYR A 31 -5.04 -1.32 -16.53
N VAL A 32 -6.19 -1.63 -15.93
CA VAL A 32 -6.48 -2.94 -15.34
C VAL A 32 -6.46 -4.05 -16.40
N ARG A 33 -7.02 -3.79 -17.59
CA ARG A 33 -6.98 -4.73 -18.72
C ARG A 33 -5.54 -5.07 -19.13
N ASN A 34 -4.66 -4.08 -19.13
CA ASN A 34 -3.24 -4.24 -19.47
C ASN A 34 -2.40 -4.81 -18.31
N HIS A 35 -2.93 -4.83 -17.08
CA HIS A 35 -2.24 -5.32 -15.88
C HIS A 35 -3.08 -6.39 -15.16
N PRO A 36 -3.42 -7.53 -15.82
CA PRO A 36 -4.39 -8.50 -15.30
C PRO A 36 -3.95 -9.21 -14.02
N ARG A 37 -2.68 -9.09 -13.62
CA ARG A 37 -2.13 -9.66 -12.37
C ARG A 37 -2.16 -8.67 -11.19
N ASP A 38 -2.49 -7.41 -11.43
CA ASP A 38 -2.65 -6.42 -10.37
C ASP A 38 -4.05 -6.54 -9.76
N VAL A 39 -4.17 -7.45 -8.80
CA VAL A 39 -5.45 -7.73 -8.13
C VAL A 39 -5.91 -6.54 -7.29
N ALA A 40 -4.99 -5.76 -6.70
CA ALA A 40 -5.35 -4.57 -5.95
C ALA A 40 -5.99 -3.51 -6.87
N ALA A 41 -5.41 -3.29 -8.04
CA ALA A 41 -5.98 -2.37 -9.03
C ALA A 41 -7.36 -2.81 -9.54
N LYS A 42 -7.63 -4.12 -9.65
CA LYS A 42 -8.97 -4.63 -10.00
C LYS A 42 -10.02 -4.27 -8.95
N LEU A 43 -9.71 -4.53 -7.68
CA LEU A 43 -10.59 -4.20 -6.57
C LEU A 43 -10.81 -2.68 -6.46
N ASP A 44 -9.73 -1.90 -6.59
CA ASP A 44 -9.82 -0.44 -6.61
C ASP A 44 -10.67 0.06 -7.79
N LEU A 45 -10.67 -0.62 -8.95
CA LEU A 45 -11.52 -0.24 -10.09
C LEU A 45 -13.01 -0.48 -9.79
N GLU A 46 -13.36 -1.63 -9.22
CA GLU A 46 -14.73 -1.94 -8.80
C GLU A 46 -15.24 -0.91 -7.79
N ASP A 47 -14.43 -0.61 -6.76
CA ASP A 47 -14.75 0.43 -5.77
C ASP A 47 -14.87 1.81 -6.43
N PHE A 48 -13.97 2.16 -7.36
CA PHE A 48 -13.98 3.45 -8.04
C PHE A 48 -15.24 3.66 -8.88
N GLU A 49 -15.63 2.66 -9.68
CA GLU A 49 -16.86 2.72 -10.48
C GLU A 49 -18.10 2.77 -9.59
N PHE A 50 -18.12 2.01 -8.49
CA PHE A 50 -19.19 2.05 -7.51
C PHE A 50 -19.35 3.45 -6.90
N TYR A 51 -18.28 4.02 -6.32
CA TYR A 51 -18.38 5.31 -5.61
C TYR A 51 -18.58 6.50 -6.54
N LEU A 52 -18.15 6.43 -7.81
CA LEU A 52 -18.49 7.46 -8.80
C LEU A 52 -20.00 7.56 -9.03
N ALA A 53 -20.73 6.44 -8.91
CA ALA A 53 -22.19 6.41 -9.05
C ALA A 53 -22.94 6.81 -7.76
N HIS A 54 -22.24 6.92 -6.61
CA HIS A 54 -22.81 7.17 -5.29
C HIS A 54 -22.15 8.38 -4.60
N PRO A 55 -22.32 9.61 -5.13
CA PRO A 55 -21.66 10.81 -4.61
C PRO A 55 -22.04 11.16 -3.16
N GLU A 56 -23.20 10.69 -2.68
CA GLU A 56 -23.64 10.83 -1.29
C GLU A 56 -22.69 10.16 -0.30
N LEU A 57 -21.93 9.14 -0.71
CA LEU A 57 -20.99 8.40 0.12
C LEU A 57 -19.62 9.08 0.24
N GLN A 58 -19.40 10.25 -0.36
CA GLN A 58 -18.07 10.90 -0.43
C GLN A 58 -17.39 11.09 0.94
N HIS A 59 -18.16 11.26 2.02
CA HIS A 59 -17.64 11.47 3.38
C HIS A 59 -17.48 10.16 4.16
N GLU A 60 -18.01 9.06 3.65
CA GLU A 60 -17.91 7.76 4.32
C GLU A 60 -16.47 7.27 4.34
N LYS A 61 -16.17 6.48 5.37
CA LYS A 61 -14.88 5.79 5.49
C LYS A 61 -14.96 4.44 4.80
N MET A 62 -13.90 4.08 4.09
CA MET A 62 -13.76 2.78 3.45
C MET A 62 -12.43 2.13 3.81
N GLU A 63 -12.41 0.80 3.79
CA GLU A 63 -11.19 0.00 3.89
C GLU A 63 -10.83 -0.57 2.54
N ARG A 64 -9.68 -0.18 1.98
CA ARG A 64 -9.17 -0.73 0.72
C ARG A 64 -7.93 -1.58 0.93
N ALA A 65 -7.74 -2.57 0.05
CA ALA A 65 -6.48 -3.29 -0.03
C ALA A 65 -5.49 -2.51 -0.89
N VAL A 66 -4.38 -2.05 -0.31
CA VAL A 66 -3.32 -1.35 -1.07
C VAL A 66 -2.24 -2.31 -1.58
N SER A 67 -2.13 -3.49 -0.97
CA SER A 67 -1.27 -4.57 -1.45
C SER A 67 -1.80 -5.94 -1.02
N LEU A 68 -1.71 -6.91 -1.93
CA LEU A 68 -2.04 -8.31 -1.71
C LEU A 68 -0.83 -9.16 -2.10
N ILE A 69 -0.22 -9.78 -1.10
CA ILE A 69 1.05 -10.50 -1.25
C ILE A 69 0.80 -11.98 -0.97
N PRO A 70 1.10 -12.90 -1.90
CA PRO A 70 1.08 -14.32 -1.62
C PRO A 70 1.99 -14.67 -0.43
N VAL A 71 1.48 -15.47 0.50
CA VAL A 71 2.31 -15.97 1.60
C VAL A 71 3.31 -16.98 1.03
N THR A 72 4.56 -16.56 0.93
CA THR A 72 5.72 -17.40 0.60
C THR A 72 6.79 -17.27 1.67
N ASN A 73 7.78 -18.18 1.69
CA ASN A 73 8.90 -18.10 2.63
C ASN A 73 9.68 -16.79 2.46
N GLU A 74 9.86 -16.34 1.22
CA GLU A 74 10.53 -15.09 0.90
C GLU A 74 9.74 -13.89 1.45
N ALA A 75 8.42 -13.86 1.25
CA ALA A 75 7.57 -12.79 1.79
C ALA A 75 7.59 -12.76 3.31
N LEU A 76 7.48 -13.93 3.97
CA LEU A 76 7.54 -14.03 5.43
C LEU A 76 8.91 -13.62 5.99
N SER A 77 10.00 -13.93 5.29
CA SER A 77 11.36 -13.56 5.70
C SER A 77 11.59 -12.04 5.81
N ILE A 78 10.72 -11.23 5.18
CA ILE A 78 10.78 -9.77 5.26
C ILE A 78 10.25 -9.27 6.62
N PHE A 79 9.43 -10.04 7.34
CA PHE A 79 8.85 -9.63 8.62
C PHE A 79 9.67 -10.10 9.82
N THR A 80 10.98 -9.80 9.83
CA THR A 80 11.83 -10.04 11.01
C THR A 80 11.47 -9.09 12.15
N LYS A 81 11.79 -9.45 13.41
CA LYS A 81 11.53 -8.59 14.58
C LYS A 81 12.04 -7.16 14.40
N GLN A 82 13.26 -7.01 13.86
CA GLN A 82 13.89 -5.71 13.62
C GLN A 82 13.15 -4.89 12.54
N ARG A 83 12.65 -5.57 11.50
CA ARG A 83 11.90 -4.95 10.40
C ARG A 83 10.49 -4.56 10.86
N LEU A 84 9.82 -5.39 11.64
CA LEU A 84 8.55 -5.06 12.27
C LEU A 84 8.67 -3.83 13.19
N ALA A 85 9.73 -3.74 14.01
CA ALA A 85 9.99 -2.56 14.83
C ALA A 85 10.21 -1.27 14.01
N MET A 86 10.81 -1.38 12.81
CA MET A 86 10.91 -0.26 11.87
C MET A 86 9.55 0.17 11.34
N LEU A 87 8.65 -0.77 11.01
CA LEU A 87 7.29 -0.46 10.57
C LEU A 87 6.50 0.24 11.69
N GLU A 88 6.57 -0.25 12.93
CA GLU A 88 5.97 0.44 14.10
C GLU A 88 6.54 1.85 14.26
N THR A 89 7.86 2.02 14.12
CA THR A 89 8.50 3.34 14.17
C THR A 89 7.98 4.29 13.09
N LEU A 90 7.75 3.79 11.86
CA LEU A 90 7.22 4.59 10.76
C LEU A 90 5.72 4.91 10.89
N LYS A 91 4.98 4.08 11.62
CA LYS A 91 3.58 4.31 11.99
C LYS A 91 3.48 5.43 13.02
N ASP A 92 4.30 5.38 14.07
CA ASP A 92 4.22 6.31 15.19
C ASP A 92 4.89 7.65 14.90
N ARG A 93 5.87 7.68 13.97
CA ARG A 93 6.67 8.86 13.68
C ARG A 93 6.90 9.09 12.20
N ARG A 94 6.78 10.36 11.80
CA ARG A 94 7.19 10.83 10.47
C ARG A 94 8.67 11.23 10.46
N PHE A 95 9.35 10.89 9.38
CA PHE A 95 10.74 11.25 9.12
C PHE A 95 10.85 12.01 7.80
N ASP A 96 11.84 12.91 7.70
CA ASP A 96 12.08 13.71 6.48
C ASP A 96 13.16 13.10 5.56
N SER A 97 13.73 11.95 5.96
CA SER A 97 14.65 11.18 5.13
C SER A 97 14.91 9.80 5.72
N ILE A 98 15.40 8.89 4.88
CA ILE A 98 15.95 7.59 5.30
C ILE A 98 17.11 7.77 6.30
N ARG A 99 17.95 8.79 6.13
CA ARG A 99 19.05 9.08 7.05
C ARG A 99 18.55 9.39 8.46
N LYS A 100 17.59 10.30 8.60
CA LYS A 100 16.97 10.62 9.90
C LYS A 100 16.31 9.40 10.56
N LEU A 101 15.70 8.53 9.76
CA LEU A 101 15.16 7.26 10.27
C LEU A 101 16.28 6.36 10.80
N ALA A 102 17.36 6.20 10.04
CA ALA A 102 18.50 5.38 10.44
C ALA A 102 19.18 5.90 11.72
N ASP A 103 19.39 7.22 11.80
CA ASP A 103 19.92 7.89 12.99
C ASP A 103 19.04 7.61 14.22
N TYR A 104 17.71 7.70 14.07
CA TYR A 104 16.77 7.41 15.15
C TYR A 104 16.77 5.94 15.57
N LEU A 105 16.90 5.02 14.62
CA LEU A 105 16.98 3.60 14.89
C LEU A 105 18.35 3.17 15.45
N GLY A 106 19.36 4.06 15.44
CA GLY A 106 20.74 3.72 15.77
C GLY A 106 21.33 2.69 14.80
N ARG A 107 20.92 2.72 13.53
CA ARG A 107 21.31 1.73 12.51
C ARG A 107 22.05 2.39 11.36
N ASP A 108 22.87 1.60 10.67
CA ASP A 108 23.50 2.03 9.43
C ASP A 108 22.46 2.38 8.34
N VAL A 109 22.72 3.48 7.62
CA VAL A 109 21.81 4.04 6.61
C VAL A 109 21.61 3.09 5.43
N HIS A 110 22.67 2.40 4.99
CA HIS A 110 22.58 1.44 3.88
C HIS A 110 21.69 0.26 4.26
N ASN A 111 21.86 -0.30 5.46
CA ASN A 111 21.03 -1.39 5.96
C ASN A 111 19.54 -0.99 6.10
N VAL A 112 19.26 0.23 6.58
CA VAL A 112 17.89 0.74 6.65
C VAL A 112 17.30 0.95 5.26
N TYR A 113 18.09 1.46 4.31
CA TYR A 113 17.66 1.62 2.92
C TYR A 113 17.30 0.27 2.26
N GLU A 114 18.11 -0.77 2.46
CA GLU A 114 17.83 -2.09 1.91
C GLU A 114 16.58 -2.72 2.54
N ASP A 115 16.34 -2.56 3.84
CA ASP A 115 15.09 -2.97 4.48
C ASP A 115 13.87 -2.24 3.88
N LEU A 116 13.97 -0.92 3.69
CA LEU A 116 12.89 -0.13 3.07
C LEU A 116 12.65 -0.51 1.61
N LYS A 117 13.68 -0.92 0.86
CA LYS A 117 13.52 -1.44 -0.51
C LYS A 117 12.72 -2.74 -0.52
N LEU A 118 12.92 -3.62 0.45
CA LEU A 118 12.13 -4.86 0.57
C LEU A 118 10.67 -4.53 0.83
N PHE A 119 10.38 -3.62 1.77
CA PHE A 119 9.02 -3.16 2.03
C PHE A 119 8.37 -2.49 0.83
N ARG A 120 9.14 -1.71 0.06
CA ARG A 120 8.64 -1.10 -1.18
C ARG A 120 8.30 -2.14 -2.23
N LYS A 121 9.12 -3.19 -2.37
CA LYS A 121 8.81 -4.30 -3.29
C LYS A 121 7.52 -5.02 -2.93
N LEU A 122 7.19 -5.08 -1.64
CA LEU A 122 5.93 -5.63 -1.14
C LEU A 122 4.75 -4.65 -1.20
N GLY A 123 4.97 -3.39 -1.59
CA GLY A 123 3.92 -2.37 -1.53
C GLY A 123 3.48 -2.05 -0.11
N ILE A 124 4.40 -2.05 0.86
CA ILE A 124 4.16 -1.63 2.25
C ILE A 124 4.67 -0.20 2.49
N VAL A 125 5.74 0.18 1.78
CA VAL A 125 6.38 1.50 1.87
C VAL A 125 6.51 2.14 0.50
N GLU A 126 6.28 3.44 0.42
CA GLU A 126 6.65 4.27 -0.73
C GLU A 126 7.71 5.31 -0.36
N PHE A 127 8.38 5.83 -1.38
CA PHE A 127 9.34 6.92 -1.23
C PHE A 127 8.79 8.18 -1.85
N GLU A 128 8.49 9.17 -1.01
CA GLU A 128 8.24 10.54 -1.45
C GLU A 128 9.58 11.26 -1.68
N ARG A 129 9.55 12.26 -2.57
CA ARG A 129 10.70 13.14 -2.81
C ARG A 129 10.69 14.25 -1.76
N GLY A 130 11.77 14.32 -0.99
CA GLY A 130 11.97 15.36 0.02
C GLY A 130 12.96 16.45 -0.41
N PRO A 131 13.27 17.38 0.52
CA PRO A 131 14.22 18.45 0.28
C PRO A 131 15.57 17.91 -0.20
N ARG A 132 16.20 18.60 -1.16
CA ARG A 132 17.49 18.22 -1.74
C ARG A 132 17.51 16.78 -2.27
N ASN A 133 16.40 16.32 -2.86
CA ASN A 133 16.24 14.97 -3.40
C ASN A 133 16.39 13.86 -2.36
N SER A 134 16.15 14.15 -1.08
CA SER A 134 16.06 13.10 -0.06
C SER A 134 14.90 12.16 -0.40
N ARG A 135 15.02 10.89 0.01
CA ARG A 135 13.92 9.94 -0.04
C ARG A 135 13.25 9.90 1.32
N ILE A 136 11.94 10.12 1.33
CA ILE A 136 11.12 10.12 2.53
C ILE A 136 10.32 8.81 2.55
N PRO A 137 10.58 7.88 3.49
CA PRO A 137 9.79 6.67 3.59
C PRO A 137 8.40 6.96 4.18
N ARG A 138 7.36 6.42 3.55
CA ARG A 138 5.97 6.45 4.03
C ARG A 138 5.37 5.06 4.00
N LEU A 139 4.65 4.69 5.06
CA LEU A 139 3.75 3.53 5.01
C LEU A 139 2.59 3.85 4.08
N VAL A 140 2.21 2.86 3.26
CA VAL A 140 1.06 2.98 2.34
C VAL A 140 -0.25 2.50 2.95
N GLY A 141 -0.20 1.76 4.05
CA GLY A 141 -1.38 1.23 4.74
C GLY A 141 -1.27 1.35 6.25
N ASP A 142 -2.42 1.23 6.89
CA ASP A 142 -2.64 1.37 8.33
C ASP A 142 -2.54 0.04 9.06
N SER A 143 -2.78 -1.08 8.36
CA SER A 143 -2.67 -2.43 8.93
C SER A 143 -2.11 -3.45 7.95
N ILE A 144 -1.51 -4.50 8.51
CA ILE A 144 -1.01 -5.67 7.79
C ILE A 144 -1.62 -6.90 8.45
N SER A 145 -2.24 -7.78 7.67
CA SER A 145 -2.92 -8.98 8.19
C SER A 145 -2.69 -10.17 7.28
N VAL A 146 -2.68 -11.38 7.84
CA VAL A 146 -2.64 -12.62 7.06
C VAL A 146 -4.07 -13.15 6.93
N ILE A 147 -4.53 -13.33 5.70
CA ILE A 147 -5.87 -13.84 5.39
C ILE A 147 -5.81 -15.23 4.73
N PRO A 148 -6.75 -16.14 5.03
CA PRO A 148 -6.92 -17.38 4.30
C PRO A 148 -7.16 -17.09 2.81
N GLY A 149 -6.47 -17.82 1.92
CA GLY A 149 -6.51 -17.55 0.48
C GLY A 149 -7.86 -17.87 -0.19
N GLY A 150 -8.81 -18.46 0.53
CA GLY A 150 -10.11 -18.88 -0.02
C GLY A 150 -11.17 -17.80 -0.09
N THR A 151 -10.98 -16.65 0.59
CA THR A 151 -12.01 -15.61 0.67
C THR A 151 -11.99 -14.65 -0.52
N THR A 152 -10.81 -14.37 -1.10
CA THR A 152 -10.67 -13.39 -2.19
C THR A 152 -11.00 -13.96 -3.58
N TYR A 153 -10.86 -15.28 -3.79
CA TYR A 153 -11.13 -15.88 -5.10
C TYR A 153 -12.63 -16.06 -5.40
N ARG A 154 -13.50 -16.20 -4.38
CA ARG A 154 -14.94 -16.39 -4.61
C ARG A 154 -15.68 -15.14 -5.10
N LEU A 155 -15.10 -13.96 -4.95
CA LEU A 155 -15.71 -12.71 -5.40
C LEU A 155 -15.39 -12.39 -6.87
N LEU A 156 -14.42 -13.08 -7.47
CA LEU A 156 -13.99 -12.86 -8.85
C LEU A 156 -14.47 -13.96 -9.83
N GLU A 157 -15.28 -14.92 -9.34
CA GLU A 157 -15.85 -16.02 -10.14
C GLU A 157 -17.39 -16.05 -10.15
N ALA A 158 -18.07 -14.94 -9.80
CA ALA A 158 -19.53 -14.82 -9.86
C ALA A 158 -19.98 -13.85 -10.96
#